data_AF-A0A0P0WTZ6-F1
#
_entry.id   AF-A0A0P0WTZ6-F1
#
_cell.length_a   1.000
_cell.length_b   1.000
_cell.length_c   1.000
_cell.angle_alpha   90.00
_cell.angle_beta   90.00
_cell.angle_gamma   90.00
#
_symmetry.space_group_name_H-M   'P 1'
#
loop_
_entity.id
_entity.type
_entity.pdbx_description
1 polymer ?
#
loop_
_entity_poly.entity_id
_entity_poly.type
_entity_poly.pdbx_seq_one_letter_code
_entity_poly.pdbx_strand_id
1 'polypeptide(L)' 'MEQHKWRFLRRFLQRAPTVPLSDFVDGVRAVEQRARCCYSESMAIFDDDGDGFTEMLLLLGEAEPRGLVHQQKAN' A
#
# COMPACT_ATOMS: atom_id res chain seq x y z
N MET A 1 -13.58 -4.89 4.57
CA MET A 1 -12.71 -4.72 3.38
C MET A 1 -13.58 -4.65 2.13
N GLU A 2 -13.41 -3.60 1.34
CA GLU A 2 -14.16 -3.39 0.09
C GLU A 2 -13.91 -4.52 -0.94
N GLN A 3 -14.92 -4.89 -1.73
CA GLN A 3 -14.83 -6.02 -2.67
C GLN A 3 -13.72 -5.86 -3.73
N HIS A 4 -13.46 -4.63 -4.18
CA HIS A 4 -12.43 -4.36 -5.18
C HIS A 4 -11.02 -4.63 -4.64
N LYS A 5 -10.75 -4.34 -3.36
CA LYS A 5 -9.47 -4.65 -2.70
C LYS A 5 -9.20 -6.14 -2.66
N TRP A 6 -10.21 -6.92 -2.31
CA TRP A 6 -10.13 -8.40 -2.34
C TRP A 6 -9.87 -8.92 -3.76
N ARG A 7 -10.54 -8.35 -4.75
CA ARG A 7 -10.35 -8.73 -6.16
C ARG A 7 -8.92 -8.46 -6.62
N PHE A 8 -8.38 -7.29 -6.28
CA PHE A 8 -7.01 -6.93 -6.63
C PHE A 8 -6.01 -7.84 -5.93
N LEU A 9 -6.12 -8.02 -4.61
CA LEU A 9 -5.22 -8.89 -3.85
C LEU A 9 -5.21 -10.30 -4.44
N ARG A 10 -6.39 -10.87 -4.73
CA ARG A 10 -6.48 -12.20 -5.35
C ARG A 10 -5.81 -12.24 -6.72
N ARG A 11 -6.02 -11.21 -7.56
CA ARG A 11 -5.38 -11.11 -8.88
C ARG A 11 -3.87 -10.93 -8.78
N PHE A 12 -3.40 -10.18 -7.79
CA PHE A 12 -1.99 -9.93 -7.54
C PHE A 12 -1.26 -11.21 -7.15
N LEU A 13 -1.79 -11.95 -6.16
CA LEU A 13 -1.23 -13.24 -5.74
C LEU A 13 -1.24 -14.28 -6.86
N GLN A 14 -2.28 -14.27 -7.72
CA GLN A 14 -2.36 -15.16 -8.88
C GLN A 14 -1.26 -14.91 -9.93
N ARG A 15 -0.54 -13.79 -9.90
CA ARG A 15 0.57 -13.51 -10.83
C ARG A 15 1.79 -14.38 -10.57
N ALA A 16 1.95 -14.90 -9.35
CA ALA A 16 3.06 -15.78 -8.98
C ALA A 16 2.58 -16.85 -7.98
N PRO A 17 1.83 -17.87 -8.44
CA PRO A 17 1.16 -18.84 -7.57
C PRO A 17 2.10 -19.77 -6.80
N THR A 18 3.37 -19.84 -7.20
CA THR A 18 4.41 -20.63 -6.54
C THR A 18 5.19 -19.85 -5.47
N VAL A 19 4.99 -18.53 -5.39
CA VAL A 19 5.67 -17.68 -4.41
C VAL A 19 4.87 -17.72 -3.11
N PRO A 20 5.51 -18.00 -1.96
CA PRO A 20 4.81 -18.03 -0.68
C PRO A 20 4.34 -16.61 -0.30
N LEU A 21 3.24 -16.53 0.45
CA LEU A 21 2.67 -15.24 0.86
C LEU A 21 3.67 -14.38 1.67
N SER A 22 4.55 -15.02 2.44
CA SER A 22 5.62 -14.35 3.18
C SER A 22 6.49 -13.47 2.29
N ASP A 23 6.86 -13.94 1.11
CA ASP A 23 7.77 -13.22 0.22
C ASP A 23 7.09 -11.98 -0.38
N PHE A 24 5.77 -12.04 -0.60
CA PHE A 24 4.99 -10.86 -0.97
C PHE A 24 4.94 -9.83 0.16
N VAL A 25 4.73 -10.29 1.41
CA VAL A 25 4.73 -9.41 2.59
C VAL A 25 6.10 -8.76 2.78
N ASP A 26 7.18 -9.52 2.67
CA ASP A 26 8.54 -9.00 2.77
C ASP A 26 8.87 -8.04 1.63
N GLY A 27 8.40 -8.31 0.42
CA GLY A 27 8.49 -7.38 -0.71
C GLY A 27 7.75 -6.07 -0.47
N VAL A 28 6.58 -6.11 0.17
CA VAL A 28 5.83 -4.90 0.55
C VAL A 28 6.53 -4.14 1.67
N ARG A 29 7.03 -4.84 2.70
CA ARG A 29 7.83 -4.23 3.78
C ARG A 29 9.07 -3.51 3.25
N ALA A 30 9.73 -4.09 2.24
CA ALA A 30 10.90 -3.47 1.61
C ALA A 30 10.57 -2.15 0.89
N VAL A 31 9.36 -1.99 0.34
CA VAL A 31 8.93 -0.72 -0.27
C VAL A 31 8.19 0.20 0.70
N GLU A 32 7.73 -0.32 1.83
CA GLU A 32 6.96 0.41 2.82
C GLU A 32 7.71 1.65 3.30
N GLN A 33 8.99 1.53 3.66
CA GLN A 33 9.76 2.66 4.18
C GLN A 33 9.79 3.82 3.18
N ARG A 34 9.97 3.52 1.89
CA ARG A 34 9.98 4.52 0.82
C ARG A 34 8.58 5.12 0.61
N ALA A 35 7.55 4.29 0.66
CA ALA A 35 6.18 4.74 0.52
C ALA A 35 5.76 5.64 1.70
N ARG A 36 6.19 5.34 2.93
CA ARG A 36 5.94 6.18 4.12
C ARG A 36 6.45 7.60 3.92
N CYS A 37 7.62 7.78 3.31
CA CYS A 37 8.17 9.10 2.99
C CYS A 37 7.33 9.92 2.00
N CYS A 38 6.43 9.29 1.24
CA CYS A 38 5.55 9.99 0.29
C CYS A 38 4.30 10.59 0.96
N TYR A 39 3.99 10.20 2.20
CA TYR A 39 2.88 10.78 2.95
C TYR A 39 3.38 11.97 3.76
N SER A 40 2.71 13.12 3.62
CA SER A 40 3.04 14.34 4.37
C SER A 40 2.68 14.22 5.85
N GLU A 41 1.71 13.38 6.18
CA GLU A 41 1.22 13.18 7.53
C GLU A 41 1.91 11.98 8.18
N SER A 42 2.25 12.12 9.45
CA SER A 42 2.73 11.01 10.26
C SER A 42 1.65 9.95 10.33
N MET A 43 1.98 8.77 9.80
CA MET A 43 1.12 7.59 9.78
C MET A 43 1.21 6.79 11.08
N ALA A 44 1.25 7.50 12.21
CA ALA A 44 1.38 6.93 13.55
C ALA A 44 0.29 5.88 13.86
N ILE A 45 -0.88 5.98 13.22
CA ILE A 45 -1.96 4.99 13.33
C ILE A 45 -1.55 3.58 12.89
N PHE A 46 -0.46 3.43 12.13
CA PHE A 46 0.04 2.15 11.65
C PHE A 46 1.31 1.69 12.38
N ASP A 47 1.82 2.48 13.32
CA ASP A 47 3.08 2.18 14.02
C ASP A 47 2.88 1.21 15.21
N ASP A 48 1.65 0.98 15.65
CA ASP A 48 1.36 0.19 16.86
C ASP A 48 1.60 -1.32 16.66
N ASP A 49 1.32 -1.85 15.47
CA ASP A 49 1.44 -3.29 15.16
C ASP A 49 2.60 -3.63 14.21
N GLY A 50 3.42 -2.65 13.81
CA GLY A 50 4.56 -2.81 12.90
C GLY A 50 4.20 -3.13 11.43
N ASP A 51 3.09 -3.81 11.18
CA ASP A 51 2.65 -4.25 9.85
C ASP A 51 1.47 -3.45 9.28
N GLY A 52 0.86 -2.54 10.06
CA GLY A 52 -0.37 -1.85 9.66
C GLY A 52 -0.24 -1.06 8.36
N PHE A 53 0.94 -0.50 8.09
CA PHE A 53 1.19 0.25 6.86
C PHE A 53 1.49 -0.68 5.67
N THR A 54 2.20 -1.79 5.89
CA THR A 54 2.34 -2.86 4.89
C THR A 54 0.97 -3.42 4.49
N GLU A 55 0.09 -3.67 5.47
CA GLU A 55 -1.29 -4.06 5.21
C GLU A 55 -2.01 -2.98 4.40
N MET A 56 -1.91 -1.71 4.78
CA MET A 56 -2.50 -0.61 4.02
C MET A 56 -2.02 -0.62 2.55
N LEU A 57 -0.71 -0.76 2.29
CA LEU A 57 -0.16 -0.78 0.92
C LEU A 57 -0.68 -1.95 0.09
N LEU A 58 -0.71 -3.17 0.66
CA LEU A 58 -1.29 -4.35 0.00
C LEU A 58 -2.74 -4.11 -0.42
N LEU A 59 -3.47 -3.32 0.37
CA LEU A 59 -4.88 -3.01 0.15
C LEU A 59 -5.13 -1.77 -0.70
N LEU A 60 -4.16 -0.86 -0.81
CA LEU A 60 -4.28 0.41 -1.53
C LEU A 60 -3.93 0.28 -3.02
N GLY A 61 -3.52 -0.90 -3.51
CA GLY A 61 -3.18 -1.15 -4.93
C GLY A 61 -4.26 -0.78 -5.97
N GLU A 62 -5.43 -0.30 -5.52
CA GLU A 62 -6.55 0.21 -6.32
C GLU A 62 -6.90 1.68 -5.99
N ALA A 63 -6.03 2.47 -5.36
CA ALA A 63 -6.22 3.92 -5.32
C ALA A 63 -6.00 4.47 -6.73
N GLU A 64 -7.06 4.40 -7.54
CA GLU A 64 -7.32 5.31 -8.63
C GLU A 64 -6.82 6.71 -8.24
N PRO A 65 -6.06 7.41 -9.09
CA PRO A 65 -5.47 8.71 -8.77
C PRO A 65 -6.56 9.78 -8.76
N ARG A 66 -7.51 9.68 -7.83
CA ARG A 66 -8.48 10.72 -7.53
C ARG A 66 -7.83 11.63 -6.50
N GLY A 67 -7.16 12.67 -6.97
CA GLY A 67 -7.05 13.91 -6.19
C GLY A 67 -5.66 14.47 -5.90
N LEU A 68 -4.56 13.82 -6.28
CA LEU A 68 -3.23 14.47 -6.25
C LEU A 68 -3.02 15.33 -7.50
N VAL A 69 -3.94 16.27 -7.73
CA VAL A 69 -3.78 17.39 -8.66
C VAL A 69 -4.16 18.65 -7.89
N HIS A 70 -3.25 19.64 -7.93
CA HIS A 70 -3.34 20.96 -7.30
C HIS A 70 -2.90 21.08 -5.84
N GLN A 71 -1.58 21.17 -5.66
CA GLN A 71 -1.06 22.28 -4.84
C GLN A 71 0.18 22.89 -5.52
N GLN A 72 -0.01 23.39 -6.75
CA GLN A 72 0.89 24.40 -7.31
C GLN A 72 0.65 25.68 -6.50
N LYS A 73 1.48 25.90 -5.48
CA LYS A 73 1.59 27.21 -4.84
C LYS A 73 2.14 28.18 -5.87
N ALA A 74 1.27 29.09 -6.31
CA ALA A 74 1.64 30.30 -7.00
C ALA A 74 2.63 31.09 -6.14
N ASN A 75 3.76 31.46 -6.73
CA ASN A 75 4.51 32.66 -6.38
C ASN A 75 4.91 33.33 -7.70
#